data_AF-A0A9D0YZQ0-F1
#
_entry.id   AF-A0A9D0YZQ0-F1
#
_cell.length_a   1.000
_cell.length_b   1.000
_cell.length_c   1.000
_cell.angle_alpha   90.00
_cell.angle_beta   90.00
_cell.angle_gamma   90.00
#
_symmetry.space_group_name_H-M   'P 1'
#
loop_
_entity.id
_entity.type
_entity.pdbx_description
1 polymer ?
#
loop_
_entity_poly.entity_id
_entity_poly.type
_entity_poly.pdbx_seq_one_letter_code
_entity_poly.pdbx_strand_id
1 'polypeptide(L)'
;MGALVLALGALSVVLMGNLTGEIGWAAVPGMPYPCALLMGVAAAALTVLAAVGAVCYFQFIRQLMRSYGRFHANTLASAAGKAPLPPVTAYPRFTAGRRRALRKVTMTAATVFAVCFVTGFAACAISAGHVEFWHAWGWFGYGG
;
A
#
# COMPACT_ATOMS: atom_id res chain seq x y z
N MET A 1 -5.52 3.22 5.63
CA MET A 1 -4.38 3.41 4.69
C MET A 1 -3.05 3.59 5.41
N GLY A 2 -2.89 4.53 6.36
CA GLY A 2 -1.61 4.69 7.10
C GLY A 2 -1.15 3.42 7.82
N ALA A 3 -2.03 2.76 8.57
CA ALA A 3 -1.74 1.49 9.23
C ALA A 3 -1.30 0.38 8.26
N LEU A 4 -1.89 0.32 7.05
CA LEU A 4 -1.50 -0.64 6.02
C LEU A 4 -0.07 -0.40 5.52
N VAL A 5 0.31 0.86 5.28
CA VAL A 5 1.69 1.20 4.87
C VAL A 5 2.69 0.80 5.95
N LEU A 6 2.37 1.08 7.22
CA LEU A 6 3.24 0.72 8.34
C LEU A 6 3.34 -0.81 8.52
N ALA A 7 2.23 -1.53 8.43
CA ALA A 7 2.21 -2.99 8.56
C ALA A 7 3.01 -3.67 7.43
N LEU A 8 2.80 -3.26 6.18
CA LEU A 8 3.56 -3.78 5.04
C LEU A 8 5.05 -3.38 5.12
N GLY A 9 5.33 -2.18 5.66
CA GLY A 9 6.69 -1.68 5.83
C GLY A 9 7.44 -2.50 6.87
N ALA A 10 6.81 -2.71 8.03
CA ALA A 10 7.33 -3.59 9.06
C ALA A 10 7.56 -5.00 8.54
N LEU A 11 6.59 -5.57 7.82
CA LEU A 11 6.72 -6.89 7.20
C LEU A 11 7.91 -6.96 6.25
N SER A 12 8.10 -5.95 5.39
CA SER A 12 9.23 -5.92 4.45
C SER A 12 10.59 -5.92 5.17
N VAL A 13 10.72 -5.13 6.24
CA VAL A 13 11.95 -5.04 7.03
C VAL A 13 12.24 -6.35 7.76
N VAL A 14 11.21 -6.95 8.37
CA VAL A 14 11.34 -8.22 9.07
C VAL A 14 11.80 -9.34 8.14
N LEU A 15 11.17 -9.46 6.96
CA LEU A 15 11.49 -10.49 5.98
C LEU A 15 12.89 -10.30 5.38
N MET A 16 13.27 -9.06 5.06
CA MET A 16 14.61 -8.76 4.54
C MET A 16 15.71 -8.95 5.60
N GLY A 17 15.41 -8.63 6.86
CA GLY A 17 16.33 -8.75 7.99
C GLY A 17 16.51 -10.18 8.51
N ASN A 18 15.87 -11.18 7.89
CA ASN A 18 15.85 -12.57 8.36
C ASN A 18 15.42 -12.72 9.83
N LEU A 19 14.54 -11.82 10.30
CA LEU A 19 14.03 -11.82 11.66
C LEU A 19 12.79 -12.74 11.77
N THR A 20 12.87 -13.93 11.15
CA THR A 20 11.80 -14.93 11.14
C THR A 20 11.78 -15.67 12.48
N GLY A 21 10.64 -15.65 13.18
CA GLY A 21 10.48 -16.21 14.53
C GLY A 21 9.36 -15.51 15.31
N GLU A 22 9.27 -15.81 16.61
CA GLU A 22 8.39 -15.09 17.54
C GLU A 22 8.98 -13.73 17.89
N ILE A 23 8.64 -12.73 17.08
CA ILE A 23 8.71 -11.34 17.49
C ILE A 23 7.52 -11.16 18.43
N GLY A 24 7.73 -10.81 19.71
CA GLY A 24 6.70 -10.98 20.76
C GLY A 24 5.28 -10.43 20.50
N TRP A 25 5.06 -9.57 19.50
CA TRP A 25 3.75 -9.07 19.07
C TRP A 25 3.25 -9.62 17.71
N ALA A 26 4.09 -10.32 16.95
CA ALA A 26 3.74 -10.96 15.67
C ALA A 26 4.63 -12.17 15.41
N ALA A 27 4.02 -13.36 15.35
CA ALA A 27 4.70 -14.57 14.88
C ALA A 27 4.89 -14.46 13.36
N VAL A 28 6.11 -14.19 12.90
CA VAL A 28 6.44 -14.31 11.48
C VAL A 28 6.93 -15.72 11.25
N PRO A 29 6.17 -16.54 10.51
CA PRO A 29 6.47 -17.95 10.41
C PRO A 29 7.81 -18.17 9.70
N GLY A 30 8.53 -19.20 10.16
CA GLY A 30 9.82 -19.57 9.59
C GLY A 30 9.68 -19.90 8.10
N MET A 31 10.57 -19.34 7.29
CA MET A 31 10.70 -19.68 5.88
C MET A 31 12.17 -19.57 5.47
N PRO A 32 12.60 -20.27 4.40
CA PRO A 32 13.97 -20.16 3.90
C PRO A 32 14.30 -18.70 3.51
N TYR A 33 15.49 -18.23 3.88
CA TYR A 33 15.92 -16.85 3.61
C TYR A 33 15.76 -16.37 2.16
N PRO A 34 16.09 -17.12 1.09
CA PRO A 34 15.89 -16.64 -0.28
C PRO A 34 14.40 -16.39 -0.61
N CYS A 35 13.50 -17.19 -0.02
CA CYS A 35 12.06 -17.00 -0.15
C CYS A 35 11.59 -15.76 0.63
N ALA A 36 12.08 -15.61 1.86
CA ALA A 36 11.82 -14.44 2.70
C ALA A 36 12.27 -13.14 2.02
N LEU A 37 13.45 -13.13 1.40
CA LEU A 37 13.98 -11.97 0.72
C LEU A 37 13.10 -11.54 -0.47
N LEU A 38 12.69 -12.49 -1.32
CA LEU A 38 11.81 -12.20 -2.47
C LEU A 38 10.44 -11.68 -2.01
N MET A 39 9.86 -12.30 -0.97
CA MET A 39 8.62 -11.82 -0.37
C MET A 39 8.78 -10.47 0.32
N GLY A 40 9.93 -10.19 0.92
CA GLY A 40 10.27 -8.90 1.53
C GLY A 40 10.37 -7.78 0.49
N VAL A 41 11.00 -8.06 -0.67
CA VAL A 41 11.05 -7.10 -1.80
C VAL A 41 9.65 -6.86 -2.38
N ALA A 42 8.84 -7.91 -2.53
CA ALA A 42 7.46 -7.77 -2.96
C ALA A 42 6.64 -6.92 -1.95
N ALA A 43 6.79 -7.17 -0.65
CA ALA A 43 6.14 -6.38 0.40
C ALA A 43 6.61 -4.91 0.34
N ALA A 44 7.91 -4.65 0.17
CA ALA A 44 8.44 -3.30 0.01
C ALA A 44 7.82 -2.58 -1.20
N ALA A 45 7.71 -3.24 -2.36
CA ALA A 45 7.04 -2.68 -3.53
C ALA A 45 5.55 -2.37 -3.25
N LEU A 46 4.86 -3.25 -2.51
CA LEU A 46 3.49 -3.05 -2.09
C LEU A 46 3.34 -1.87 -1.12
N THR A 47 4.32 -1.61 -0.24
CA THR A 47 4.33 -0.41 0.62
C THR A 47 4.36 0.87 -0.18
N VAL A 48 5.16 0.91 -1.25
CA VAL A 48 5.28 2.07 -2.13
C VAL A 48 3.96 2.31 -2.84
N LEU A 49 3.32 1.27 -3.36
CA LEU A 49 1.99 1.35 -3.97
C LEU A 49 0.94 1.86 -2.98
N ALA A 50 0.92 1.31 -1.76
CA ALA A 50 0.00 1.71 -0.70
C ALA A 50 0.23 3.17 -0.25
N ALA A 51 1.49 3.61 -0.15
CA ALA A 51 1.85 4.98 0.18
C ALA A 51 1.40 5.97 -0.91
N VAL A 52 1.63 5.64 -2.18
CA VAL A 52 1.16 6.45 -3.32
C VAL A 52 -0.38 6.55 -3.32
N GLY A 53 -1.07 5.43 -3.09
CA GLY A 53 -2.52 5.39 -2.94
C GLY A 53 -3.01 6.26 -1.79
N ALA A 54 -2.36 6.18 -0.61
CA ALA A 54 -2.70 6.99 0.56
C ALA A 54 -2.54 8.48 0.30
N VAL A 55 -1.46 8.90 -0.37
CA VAL A 55 -1.24 10.31 -0.74
C VAL A 55 -2.32 10.78 -1.72
N CYS A 56 -2.67 9.99 -2.73
CA CYS A 56 -3.71 10.34 -3.69
C CYS A 56 -5.08 10.47 -3.00
N TYR A 57 -5.41 9.51 -2.13
CA TYR A 57 -6.64 9.52 -1.35
C TYR A 57 -6.73 10.74 -0.43
N PHE A 58 -5.66 11.05 0.30
CA PHE A 58 -5.64 12.22 1.18
C PHE A 58 -5.86 13.53 0.40
N GLN A 59 -5.22 13.68 -0.76
CA GLN A 59 -5.40 14.87 -1.60
C GLN A 59 -6.83 14.95 -2.15
N PHE A 60 -7.44 13.81 -2.49
CA PHE A 60 -8.83 13.74 -2.90
C PHE A 60 -9.77 14.20 -1.77
N ILE A 61 -9.64 13.65 -0.57
CA ILE A 61 -10.46 14.05 0.60
C ILE A 61 -10.29 15.53 0.92
N ARG A 62 -9.06 16.03 0.92
CA ARG A 62 -8.79 17.45 1.18
C ARG A 62 -9.46 18.36 0.15
N GLN A 63 -9.45 17.96 -1.12
CA GLN A 63 -10.10 18.72 -2.19
C GLN A 63 -11.63 18.66 -2.07
N LEU A 64 -12.17 17.49 -1.72
CA LEU A 64 -13.60 17.28 -1.51
C LEU A 64 -14.14 18.14 -0.35
N MET A 65 -13.42 18.18 0.77
CA MET A 65 -13.77 19.03 1.91
C MET A 65 -13.77 20.52 1.52
N ARG A 66 -12.80 20.95 0.71
CA ARG A 66 -12.74 22.33 0.20
C ARG A 66 -13.90 22.66 -0.73
N SER A 67 -14.24 21.78 -1.68
CA SER A 67 -15.39 21.99 -2.57
C SER A 67 -16.70 22.00 -1.79
N TYR A 68 -16.84 21.12 -0.80
CA TYR A 68 -18.02 21.03 0.06
C TYR A 68 -18.20 22.29 0.93
N GLY A 69 -17.12 22.75 1.58
CA GLY A 69 -17.16 24.00 2.34
C GLY A 69 -17.48 25.22 1.47
N ARG A 70 -16.95 25.28 0.24
CA ARG A 70 -17.26 26.36 -0.71
C ARG A 70 -18.72 26.32 -1.18
N PHE A 71 -19.26 25.12 -1.39
CA PHE A 71 -20.66 24.94 -1.72
C PHE A 71 -21.57 25.50 -0.61
N HIS A 72 -21.31 25.15 0.65
CA HIS A 72 -22.05 25.70 1.80
C HIS A 72 -21.92 27.22 1.95
N ALA A 73 -20.73 27.78 1.73
CA ALA A 73 -20.55 29.23 1.78
C ALA A 73 -21.36 29.94 0.67
N ASN A 74 -21.41 29.34 -0.53
CA ASN A 74 -22.15 29.90 -1.66
C ASN A 74 -23.67 29.77 -1.50
N THR A 75 -24.18 28.68 -0.92
CA THR A 75 -25.61 28.54 -0.63
C THR A 75 -26.07 29.58 0.39
N LEU A 76 -25.30 29.80 1.46
CA LEU A 76 -25.56 30.86 2.45
C LEU A 76 -25.44 32.27 1.86
N ALA A 77 -24.43 32.53 1.02
CA ALA A 77 -24.28 33.81 0.34
C ALA A 77 -25.46 34.10 -0.58
N SER A 78 -25.91 33.11 -1.35
CA SER A 78 -27.07 33.23 -2.25
C SER A 78 -28.35 33.52 -1.47
N ALA A 79 -28.58 32.83 -0.33
CA ALA A 79 -29.71 33.11 0.55
C ALA A 79 -29.65 34.51 1.18
N ALA A 80 -28.45 35.03 1.45
CA ALA A 80 -28.23 36.36 1.98
C ALA A 80 -28.17 37.48 0.91
N GLY A 81 -28.45 37.16 -0.36
CA GLY A 81 -28.39 38.12 -1.47
C GLY A 81 -26.98 38.61 -1.83
N LYS A 82 -25.93 37.92 -1.37
CA LYS A 82 -24.52 38.22 -1.65
C LYS A 82 -24.03 37.46 -2.88
N ALA A 83 -23.09 38.05 -3.62
CA ALA A 83 -22.51 37.39 -4.80
C ALA A 83 -21.76 36.09 -4.42
N PRO A 84 -22.01 34.96 -5.12
CA PRO A 84 -21.36 33.69 -4.84
C PRO A 84 -19.89 33.68 -5.31
N LEU A 85 -19.05 32.93 -4.60
CA LEU A 85 -17.64 32.71 -4.97
C LEU A 85 -17.53 31.64 -6.07
N PRO A 86 -16.46 31.65 -6.88
CA PRO A 86 -16.27 30.63 -7.92
C PRO A 86 -16.18 29.22 -7.30
N PRO A 87 -16.89 28.23 -7.88
CA PRO A 87 -16.91 26.87 -7.37
C PRO A 87 -15.54 26.21 -7.55
N VAL A 88 -15.13 25.46 -6.53
CA VAL A 88 -13.87 24.70 -6.53
C VAL A 88 -14.15 23.29 -7.03
N THR A 89 -13.31 22.75 -7.91
CA THR A 89 -13.50 21.40 -8.45
C THR A 89 -13.35 20.34 -7.37
N ALA A 90 -14.25 19.35 -7.34
CA ALA A 90 -14.18 18.22 -6.41
C ALA A 90 -12.96 17.31 -6.65
N TYR A 91 -12.46 17.26 -7.89
CA TYR A 91 -11.32 16.41 -8.24
C TYR A 91 -9.97 17.10 -7.97
N PRO A 92 -8.99 16.40 -7.36
CA PRO A 92 -7.65 16.92 -7.14
C PRO A 92 -6.94 17.07 -8.49
N ARG A 93 -6.51 18.30 -8.82
CA ARG A 93 -5.68 18.57 -10.00
C ARG A 93 -4.21 18.49 -9.60
N PHE A 94 -3.56 17.39 -9.95
CA PHE A 94 -2.10 17.29 -9.83
C PHE A 94 -1.43 18.09 -10.95
N THR A 95 -0.27 18.69 -10.65
CA THR A 95 0.58 19.28 -11.68
C THR A 95 1.06 18.20 -12.66
N ALA A 96 1.26 18.56 -13.93
CA ALA A 96 1.65 17.60 -14.96
C ALA A 96 2.93 16.82 -14.60
N GLY A 97 3.91 17.49 -13.97
CA GLY A 97 5.13 16.85 -13.46
C GLY A 97 4.85 15.80 -12.38
N ARG A 98 4.06 16.15 -11.36
CA ARG A 98 3.71 15.22 -10.26
C ARG A 98 2.89 14.04 -10.75
N ARG A 99 1.95 14.26 -11.67
CA ARG A 99 1.17 13.18 -12.30
C ARG A 99 2.06 12.19 -13.06
N ARG A 100 3.04 12.70 -13.83
CA ARG A 100 4.00 11.85 -14.52
C ARG A 100 4.86 11.05 -13.55
N ALA A 101 5.37 11.69 -12.49
CA ALA A 101 6.16 11.02 -11.46
C ALA A 101 5.36 9.92 -10.75
N LEU A 102 4.13 10.21 -10.30
CA LEU A 102 3.25 9.22 -9.68
C LEU A 102 3.00 8.03 -10.60
N ARG A 103 2.68 8.27 -11.88
CA ARG A 103 2.48 7.19 -12.85
C ARG A 103 3.72 6.32 -13.01
N LYS A 104 4.90 6.93 -13.14
CA LYS A 104 6.17 6.19 -13.24
C LYS A 104 6.39 5.33 -12.01
N VAL A 105 6.32 5.91 -10.81
CA VAL A 105 6.52 5.20 -9.53
C VAL A 105 5.53 4.05 -9.36
N THR A 106 4.25 4.28 -9.65
CA THR A 106 3.21 3.24 -9.56
C THR A 106 3.49 2.11 -10.55
N MET A 107 3.81 2.42 -11.80
CA MET A 107 4.11 1.39 -12.80
C MET A 107 5.35 0.59 -12.42
N THR A 108 6.44 1.25 -12.02
CA THR A 108 7.67 0.55 -11.60
C THR A 108 7.43 -0.32 -10.37
N ALA A 109 6.74 0.20 -9.35
CA ALA A 109 6.45 -0.57 -8.14
C ALA A 109 5.52 -1.75 -8.41
N ALA A 110 4.52 -1.58 -9.29
CA ALA A 110 3.64 -2.67 -9.71
C ALA A 110 4.39 -3.76 -10.46
N THR A 111 5.31 -3.41 -11.36
CA THR A 111 6.14 -4.38 -12.07
C THR A 111 7.07 -5.14 -11.12
N VAL A 112 7.76 -4.43 -10.22
CA VAL A 112 8.63 -5.07 -9.21
C VAL A 112 7.82 -6.00 -8.31
N PHE A 113 6.66 -5.56 -7.82
CA PHE A 113 5.76 -6.39 -7.04
C PHE A 113 5.36 -7.66 -7.79
N ALA A 114 4.88 -7.53 -9.03
CA ALA A 114 4.42 -8.67 -9.81
C ALA A 114 5.53 -9.70 -10.04
N VAL A 115 6.72 -9.25 -10.46
CA VAL A 115 7.86 -10.13 -10.69
C VAL A 115 8.29 -10.82 -9.40
N CYS A 116 8.59 -10.05 -8.35
CA CYS A 116 9.08 -10.60 -7.08
C CYS A 116 8.06 -11.51 -6.39
N PHE A 117 6.77 -11.18 -6.48
CA PHE A 117 5.70 -11.99 -5.92
C PHE A 117 5.60 -13.35 -6.63
N VAL A 118 5.56 -13.36 -7.96
CA VAL A 118 5.48 -14.61 -8.75
C VAL A 118 6.73 -15.46 -8.53
N THR A 119 7.92 -14.87 -8.62
CA THR A 119 9.17 -15.62 -8.42
C THR A 119 9.32 -16.13 -7.00
N GLY A 120 8.96 -15.32 -6.00
CA GLY A 120 9.05 -15.72 -4.60
C GLY A 120 8.01 -16.78 -4.25
N PHE A 121 6.78 -16.69 -4.79
CA PHE A 121 5.77 -17.73 -4.61
C PHE A 121 6.23 -19.07 -5.20
N ALA A 122 6.79 -19.03 -6.42
CA ALA A 122 7.37 -20.22 -7.04
C ALA A 122 8.54 -20.78 -6.23
N ALA A 123 9.44 -19.93 -5.73
CA ALA A 123 10.54 -20.35 -4.86
C ALA A 123 10.05 -21.01 -3.56
N CYS A 124 9.00 -20.46 -2.92
CA CYS A 124 8.38 -21.06 -1.74
C CYS A 124 7.81 -22.44 -2.06
N ALA A 125 7.05 -22.56 -3.15
CA ALA A 125 6.43 -23.82 -3.55
C ALA A 125 7.47 -24.90 -3.88
N ILE A 126 8.53 -24.54 -4.60
CA ILE A 126 9.64 -25.45 -4.92
C ILE A 126 10.38 -25.87 -3.64
N SER A 127 10.66 -24.91 -2.76
CA SER A 127 11.40 -25.18 -1.52
C SER A 127 10.60 -26.03 -0.53
N ALA A 128 9.28 -25.93 -0.52
CA ALA A 128 8.42 -26.75 0.32
C ALA A 128 8.06 -28.11 -0.32
N GLY A 129 8.30 -28.28 -1.62
CA GLY A 129 7.84 -29.44 -2.39
C GLY A 129 6.33 -29.49 -2.64
N HIS A 130 5.58 -28.47 -2.19
CA HIS A 130 4.13 -28.37 -2.26
C HIS A 130 3.70 -26.95 -2.62
N VAL A 131 2.64 -26.80 -3.42
CA VAL A 131 2.04 -25.49 -3.75
C VAL A 131 1.52 -24.79 -2.48
N GLU A 132 0.99 -25.57 -1.54
CA GLU A 132 0.50 -25.11 -0.25
C GLU A 132 1.62 -25.10 0.80
N PHE A 133 2.72 -24.41 0.50
CA PHE A 133 3.91 -24.36 1.34
C PHE A 133 3.65 -23.90 2.78
N TRP A 134 2.62 -23.07 3.00
CA TRP A 134 2.22 -22.57 4.32
C TRP A 134 1.70 -23.69 5.23
N HIS A 135 1.08 -24.74 4.67
CA HIS A 135 0.70 -25.94 5.42
C HIS A 135 1.93 -26.81 5.69
N ALA A 136 2.80 -27.00 4.69
CA ALA A 136 4.04 -27.78 4.85
C ALA A 136 5.01 -27.18 5.89
N TRP A 137 5.02 -25.86 6.03
CA TRP A 137 5.82 -25.14 7.03
C TRP A 137 5.08 -24.87 8.35
N GLY A 138 3.85 -25.36 8.50
CA GLY A 138 3.11 -25.27 9.77
C GLY A 138 2.79 -23.84 10.22
N TRP A 139 2.62 -22.88 9.30
CA TRP A 139 2.43 -21.46 9.60
C TRP A 139 1.23 -21.16 10.53
N PHE A 140 0.25 -22.04 10.55
CA PHE A 140 -1.00 -21.91 11.31
C PHE A 140 -1.06 -22.81 12.55
N GLY A 141 0.07 -23.38 12.99
CA GLY A 141 0.10 -24.22 14.20
C GLY A 141 -0.47 -25.62 13.99
N TYR A 142 -0.46 -26.14 12.76
CA TYR A 142 -0.89 -27.52 12.47
C TYR A 142 0.15 -28.60 12.85
N GLY A 143 1.18 -28.25 13.63
CA GLY A 143 2.21 -29.18 14.10
C GLY A 143 2.09 -29.43 15.61
N GLY A 144 1.80 -30.68 15.97
CA GLY A 144 2.18 -31.26 17.27
C GLY A 144 3.54 -31.94 17.18
#